data_AF-A0A397A4G3-F1
#
_entry.id   AF-A0A397A4G3-F1
#
_cell.length_a   1.000
_cell.length_b   1.000
_cell.length_c   1.000
_cell.angle_alpha   90.00
_cell.angle_beta   90.00
_cell.angle_gamma   90.00
#
_symmetry.space_group_name_H-M   'P 1'
#
loop_
_entity.id
_entity.type
_entity.pdbx_description
1 polymer ?
#
loop_
_entity_poly.entity_id
_entity_poly.type
_entity_poly.pdbx_seq_one_letter_code
_entity_poly.pdbx_strand_id
1 'polypeptide(L)'
;TNDNNPAVATYATVTCGAPTAHAIPDEGLMELEDKLVKTHKEISLMANGMKNLYHGRVMVEGGNVLVERPLLVPVIDDDSGLTTHGTDEDDDVNSAIALESKSGGRKVTHTAKKDKKGMFFPKLSRQSSDTHLLTLGQLRERFESTKYQYYFRKSVCVSQSVTALVTTFLAMLELHEDDPSTLSQWSQIGFVIGWESLISSQGKEWRMLSDAWVAIKCLERFSFQLDHTISEIVLEERSVDHEGYVCIHFSWDYCTYMYVHRYIIRIPTKQDMHLGLIAVTPVVFTQGINEMQSLANMVGSSGVELQSTINNASFKSLQMYHAKYLKTSNVESDSTAAHLLLDPLMAVVQSENAAAKNTRILLEASDVVRRLRGGRVTYCKSGKDRTAMSVTLEQARLLFKRVSGVNPLHLLGATEQLNIGAEELHAANIMREFGIRIEIANKNVGRYKYSFNAIQRKMLPDIYRPPMSTIQDIVTSVTARDS
;
A
#
# COMPACT_ATOMS: atom_id res chain seq x y z
N THR A 1 -6.33 -43.16 1.09
CA THR A 1 -7.61 -42.89 0.40
C THR A 1 -7.82 -41.39 0.38
N ASN A 2 -7.75 -40.77 -0.81
CA ASN A 2 -8.10 -39.36 -1.11
C ASN A 2 -7.17 -38.17 -0.73
N ASP A 3 -5.90 -38.35 -0.35
CA ASP A 3 -5.04 -37.19 0.02
C ASP A 3 -4.46 -36.37 -1.17
N ASN A 4 -4.56 -36.86 -2.41
CA ASN A 4 -4.07 -36.15 -3.60
C ASN A 4 -5.18 -35.52 -4.45
N ASN A 5 -6.34 -35.20 -3.87
CA ASN A 5 -7.30 -34.37 -4.58
C ASN A 5 -6.94 -32.88 -4.37
N PRO A 6 -6.38 -32.17 -5.38
CA PRO A 6 -6.09 -30.74 -5.26
C PRO A 6 -7.35 -29.89 -4.96
N ALA A 7 -8.55 -30.47 -5.08
CA ALA A 7 -9.80 -29.87 -4.64
C ALA A 7 -9.98 -29.86 -3.11
N VAL A 8 -9.16 -30.53 -2.30
CA VAL A 8 -9.25 -30.58 -0.83
C VAL A 8 -8.03 -29.90 -0.18
N ALA A 9 -7.66 -28.71 -0.65
CA ALA A 9 -6.59 -27.92 -0.04
C ALA A 9 -7.12 -27.01 1.08
N THR A 10 -6.48 -26.97 2.25
CA THR A 10 -6.83 -25.98 3.29
C THR A 10 -6.11 -24.66 3.00
N TYR A 11 -6.84 -23.54 3.05
CA TYR A 11 -6.26 -22.21 2.85
C TYR A 11 -6.35 -21.40 4.15
N ALA A 12 -5.22 -20.89 4.63
CA ALA A 12 -5.17 -20.00 5.78
C ALA A 12 -5.06 -18.52 5.34
N THR A 13 -5.80 -17.65 6.02
CA THR A 13 -5.63 -16.20 5.96
C THR A 13 -5.52 -15.67 7.39
N VAL A 14 -4.38 -15.08 7.73
CA VAL A 14 -4.19 -14.41 9.02
C VAL A 14 -4.87 -13.04 8.96
N THR A 15 -5.44 -12.61 10.09
CA THR A 15 -6.08 -11.30 10.18
C THR A 15 -5.54 -10.51 11.34
N CYS A 16 -5.35 -9.21 11.15
CA CYS A 16 -4.89 -8.33 12.22
C CYS A 16 -5.47 -6.91 12.07
N GLY A 17 -5.30 -6.08 13.10
CA GLY A 17 -5.39 -4.63 12.97
C GLY A 17 -4.25 -4.07 12.13
N ALA A 18 -4.32 -2.79 11.78
CA ALA A 18 -3.22 -2.14 11.06
C ALA A 18 -1.95 -2.15 11.91
N PRO A 19 -0.78 -2.49 11.34
CA PRO A 19 0.50 -2.27 12.00
C PRO A 19 0.78 -0.76 12.12
N THR A 20 0.33 -0.14 13.22
CA THR A 20 0.40 1.31 13.41
C THR A 20 0.48 1.66 14.89
N ALA A 21 1.29 2.67 15.20
CA ALA A 21 1.42 3.25 16.53
C ALA A 21 0.49 4.47 16.69
N HIS A 22 -0.79 4.31 16.35
CA HIS A 22 -1.78 5.39 16.34
C HIS A 22 -2.05 6.03 17.73
N ALA A 23 -1.68 5.36 18.82
CA ALA A 23 -1.73 5.91 20.18
C ALA A 23 -0.58 6.88 20.47
N ILE A 24 0.52 6.80 19.72
CA ILE A 24 1.57 7.81 19.75
C ILE A 24 1.06 8.99 18.92
N PRO A 25 0.82 10.16 19.54
CA PRO A 25 0.39 11.35 18.81
C PRO A 25 1.44 11.73 17.75
N ASP A 26 1.11 12.71 16.92
CA ASP A 26 1.98 13.27 15.88
C ASP A 26 1.93 12.53 14.52
N GLU A 27 3.07 12.51 13.83
CA GLU A 27 3.24 12.16 12.43
C GLU A 27 3.39 10.64 12.19
N GLY A 28 2.99 10.20 11.00
CA GLY A 28 3.24 8.85 10.52
C GLY A 28 4.70 8.62 10.13
N LEU A 29 5.07 7.35 9.91
CA LEU A 29 6.46 7.00 9.57
C LEU A 29 7.00 7.70 8.32
N MET A 30 6.19 7.88 7.26
CA MET A 30 6.66 8.59 6.06
C MET A 30 6.84 10.10 6.30
N GLU A 31 5.95 10.73 7.07
CA GLU A 31 6.09 12.14 7.45
C GLU A 31 7.39 12.36 8.26
N LEU A 32 7.70 11.44 9.19
CA LEU A 32 8.94 11.46 9.96
C LEU A 32 10.18 11.23 9.08
N GLU A 33 10.11 10.32 8.11
CA GLU A 33 11.18 10.06 7.14
C GLU A 33 11.45 11.29 6.26
N ASP A 34 10.42 11.93 5.74
CA ASP A 34 10.54 13.18 4.98
C ASP A 34 11.18 14.29 5.81
N LYS A 35 10.82 14.41 7.10
CA LYS A 35 11.45 15.36 8.02
C LYS A 35 12.93 15.05 8.26
N LEU A 36 13.31 13.79 8.40
CA LEU A 36 14.71 13.39 8.56
C LEU A 36 15.52 13.79 7.33
N VAL A 37 15.02 13.46 6.13
CA VAL A 37 15.66 13.80 4.86
C VAL A 37 15.79 15.31 4.71
N LYS A 38 14.73 16.06 4.99
CA LYS A 38 14.73 17.52 4.90
C LYS A 38 15.74 18.15 5.87
N THR A 39 15.71 17.74 7.14
CA THR A 39 16.62 18.26 8.16
C THR A 39 18.06 17.91 7.85
N HIS A 40 18.32 16.71 7.32
CA HIS A 40 19.66 16.34 6.86
C HIS A 40 20.16 17.21 5.72
N LYS A 41 19.31 17.48 4.71
CA LYS A 41 19.66 18.38 3.61
C LYS A 41 20.00 19.78 4.12
N GLU A 42 19.23 20.30 5.08
CA GLU A 42 19.51 21.60 5.73
C GLU A 42 20.85 21.59 6.49
N ILE A 43 21.15 20.53 7.26
CA ILE A 43 22.45 20.35 7.95
C ILE A 43 23.58 20.34 6.93
N SER A 44 23.45 19.55 5.85
CA SER A 44 24.46 19.41 4.80
C SER A 44 24.70 20.72 4.04
N LEU A 45 23.65 21.50 3.77
CA LEU A 45 23.78 22.82 3.14
C LEU A 45 24.50 23.82 4.06
N MET A 46 24.16 23.86 5.35
CA MET A 46 24.83 24.73 6.32
C MET A 46 26.28 24.32 6.58
N ALA A 47 26.56 23.01 6.65
CA ALA A 47 27.91 22.48 6.84
C ALA A 47 28.80 22.72 5.61
N ASN A 48 28.25 22.63 4.39
CA ASN A 48 28.99 22.90 3.15
C ASN A 48 29.24 24.40 2.92
N GLY A 49 28.39 25.29 3.47
CA GLY A 49 28.69 26.73 3.59
C GLY A 49 29.83 27.03 4.58
N MET A 50 30.18 26.07 5.44
CA MET A 50 31.27 26.10 6.41
C MET A 50 32.42 25.17 6.00
N LYS A 51 32.80 25.13 4.71
CA LYS A 51 34.04 24.47 4.26
C LYS A 51 35.28 25.27 4.68
N ASN A 52 35.49 25.33 5.99
CA ASN A 52 36.77 25.39 6.68
C ASN A 52 36.47 25.00 8.12
N LEU A 53 36.34 23.70 8.39
CA LEU A 53 36.77 23.01 9.63
C LEU A 53 36.08 21.62 9.72
N TYR A 54 36.91 20.61 9.50
CA TYR A 54 36.79 19.20 9.92
C TYR A 54 35.70 18.29 9.32
N HIS A 55 36.21 17.28 8.63
CA HIS A 55 35.52 16.07 8.17
C HIS A 55 35.01 15.26 9.36
N GLY A 56 33.72 15.39 9.66
CA GLY A 56 32.97 14.41 10.45
C GLY A 56 31.85 13.85 9.58
N ARG A 57 32.02 12.64 9.06
CA ARG A 57 30.97 11.91 8.34
C ARG A 57 29.84 11.62 9.31
N VAL A 58 28.69 12.27 9.14
CA VAL A 58 27.43 11.90 9.77
C VAL A 58 26.45 11.62 8.63
N MET A 59 26.28 10.32 8.35
CA MET A 59 25.38 9.80 7.34
C MET A 59 23.97 9.76 7.92
N VAL A 60 23.03 10.42 7.26
CA VAL A 60 21.61 10.17 7.47
C VAL A 60 21.20 9.11 6.48
N GLU A 61 20.55 8.06 6.96
CA GLU A 61 19.92 7.06 6.10
C GLU A 61 19.03 7.80 5.09
N GLY A 62 19.39 7.70 3.81
CA GLY A 62 18.69 8.34 2.71
C GLY A 62 19.15 9.77 2.39
N GLY A 63 20.34 9.93 1.82
CA GLY A 63 20.61 11.16 1.07
C GLY A 63 22.08 11.51 0.89
N ASN A 64 22.68 11.01 -0.18
CA ASN A 64 23.64 11.79 -0.97
C ASN A 64 23.71 11.21 -2.39
N VAL A 65 22.72 11.54 -3.21
CA VAL A 65 22.92 11.67 -4.67
C VAL A 65 22.05 12.83 -5.13
N LEU A 66 22.67 13.82 -5.78
CA LEU A 66 21.97 14.90 -6.49
C LEU A 66 21.15 14.27 -7.62
N VAL A 67 19.83 14.37 -7.52
CA VAL A 67 18.93 14.10 -8.64
C VAL A 67 18.71 15.44 -9.34
N GLU A 68 19.16 15.57 -10.59
CA GLU A 68 18.66 16.63 -11.47
C GLU A 68 17.15 16.41 -11.67
N ARG A 69 16.35 17.42 -11.34
CA ARG A 69 14.93 17.44 -11.68
C ARG A 69 14.80 17.31 -13.21
N PRO A 70 13.86 16.50 -13.73
CA PRO A 70 13.39 16.69 -15.09
C PRO A 70 12.87 18.13 -15.20
N LEU A 71 13.49 18.94 -16.05
CA LEU A 71 12.95 20.25 -16.40
C LEU A 71 11.65 20.00 -17.16
N LEU A 72 10.53 20.36 -16.55
CA LEU A 72 9.29 20.56 -17.26
C LEU A 72 9.53 21.73 -18.22
N VAL A 73 9.78 21.42 -19.49
CA VAL A 73 9.75 22.41 -20.56
C VAL A 73 8.30 22.86 -20.69
N PRO A 74 7.98 24.16 -20.53
CA PRO A 74 6.65 24.65 -20.83
C PRO A 74 6.32 24.33 -22.28
N VAL A 75 5.18 23.69 -22.53
CA VAL A 75 4.59 23.66 -23.86
C VAL A 75 4.28 25.11 -24.19
N ILE A 76 5.06 25.68 -25.12
CA ILE A 76 4.80 26.98 -25.71
C ILE A 76 3.71 26.70 -26.75
N ASP A 77 2.55 27.33 -26.58
CA ASP A 77 1.56 27.45 -27.64
C ASP A 77 2.20 28.29 -28.76
N ASP A 78 2.68 27.62 -29.81
CA ASP A 78 3.07 28.28 -31.05
C ASP A 78 1.79 28.65 -31.81
N ASP A 79 1.28 29.85 -31.49
CA ASP A 79 0.39 30.59 -32.37
C ASP A 79 1.25 31.31 -33.43
N SER A 80 1.48 30.63 -34.55
CA SER A 80 1.92 31.27 -35.79
C SER A 80 1.34 30.53 -36.99
N GLY A 81 0.28 31.10 -37.56
CA GLY A 81 -0.36 30.59 -38.75
C GLY A 81 0.52 30.65 -40.00
N LEU A 82 0.32 29.69 -40.88
CA LEU A 82 0.46 29.86 -42.33
C LEU A 82 -0.36 28.79 -43.06
N THR A 83 -1.49 29.24 -43.59
CA THR A 83 -2.15 28.88 -44.87
C THR A 83 -1.80 27.55 -45.55
N THR A 84 -2.81 26.71 -45.88
CA THR A 84 -3.42 26.62 -47.24
C THR A 84 -4.40 25.43 -47.39
N HIS A 85 -5.56 25.75 -47.95
CA HIS A 85 -6.43 24.97 -48.87
C HIS A 85 -6.99 23.58 -48.54
N GLY A 86 -8.32 23.46 -48.71
CA GLY A 86 -9.07 22.22 -48.94
C GLY A 86 -10.42 22.23 -48.21
N THR A 87 -11.41 22.99 -48.69
CA THR A 87 -12.59 22.52 -49.47
C THR A 87 -13.65 21.79 -48.65
N ASP A 88 -14.81 22.46 -48.62
CA ASP A 88 -16.16 21.93 -48.82
C ASP A 88 -17.04 21.50 -47.63
N GLU A 89 -18.10 22.29 -47.53
CA GLU A 89 -19.52 21.92 -47.44
C GLU A 89 -20.12 21.55 -46.06
N ASP A 90 -21.05 22.44 -45.68
CA ASP A 90 -22.41 22.18 -45.22
C ASP A 90 -22.62 21.25 -44.01
N ASP A 91 -23.12 21.80 -42.90
CA ASP A 91 -24.57 21.84 -42.73
C ASP A 91 -24.99 22.54 -41.42
N ASP A 92 -26.17 23.13 -41.53
CA ASP A 92 -26.95 23.83 -40.53
C ASP A 92 -27.17 23.06 -39.20
N VAL A 93 -27.60 23.80 -38.18
CA VAL A 93 -28.93 23.65 -37.57
C VAL A 93 -28.92 24.06 -36.07
N ASN A 94 -29.63 25.18 -35.85
CA ASN A 94 -30.43 25.55 -34.68
C ASN A 94 -29.73 25.88 -33.34
N SER A 95 -29.73 27.16 -32.95
CA SER A 95 -30.84 27.92 -32.34
C SER A 95 -31.08 27.54 -30.88
N ALA A 96 -31.48 28.40 -29.97
CA ALA A 96 -31.57 29.86 -29.84
C ALA A 96 -32.08 30.07 -28.39
N ILE A 97 -32.33 31.34 -28.05
CA ILE A 97 -33.18 31.80 -26.93
C ILE A 97 -32.41 31.87 -25.59
N ALA A 98 -31.76 33.00 -25.23
CA ALA A 98 -32.32 34.33 -24.88
C ALA A 98 -32.97 34.32 -23.47
N LEU A 99 -32.97 35.38 -22.65
CA LEU A 99 -32.77 36.80 -22.86
C LEU A 99 -32.69 37.48 -21.46
N GLU A 100 -32.26 38.75 -21.46
CA GLU A 100 -32.54 39.80 -20.46
C GLU A 100 -31.63 39.91 -19.21
N SER A 101 -31.26 41.11 -18.73
CA SER A 101 -31.27 42.47 -19.28
C SER A 101 -30.56 43.45 -18.31
N LYS A 102 -30.10 44.58 -18.88
CA LYS A 102 -29.98 45.95 -18.30
C LYS A 102 -28.92 46.19 -17.21
N SER A 103 -27.83 46.92 -17.48
CA SER A 103 -27.66 48.35 -17.82
C SER A 103 -27.56 49.27 -16.59
N GLY A 104 -26.55 50.16 -16.61
CA GLY A 104 -26.55 51.39 -15.81
C GLY A 104 -25.17 51.89 -15.39
N GLY A 105 -24.74 53.04 -15.94
CA GLY A 105 -23.93 53.99 -15.17
C GLY A 105 -22.49 54.25 -15.64
N ARG A 106 -22.35 55.01 -16.74
CA ARG A 106 -21.10 55.63 -17.21
C ARG A 106 -20.95 57.00 -16.52
N LYS A 107 -19.74 57.37 -16.06
CA LYS A 107 -19.29 58.77 -15.97
C LYS A 107 -17.79 58.87 -16.20
N VAL A 108 -17.42 59.65 -17.21
CA VAL A 108 -16.08 60.02 -17.65
C VAL A 108 -16.01 61.54 -17.63
N THR A 109 -14.91 62.09 -17.13
CA THR A 109 -14.42 63.45 -17.43
C THR A 109 -12.89 63.39 -17.47
N HIS A 110 -12.26 63.53 -18.65
CA HIS A 110 -11.56 64.74 -19.16
C HIS A 110 -10.39 65.21 -18.24
N THR A 111 -9.13 65.50 -18.64
CA THR A 111 -8.46 65.68 -19.95
C THR A 111 -6.94 65.89 -19.73
N ALA A 112 -6.14 65.49 -20.72
CA ALA A 112 -4.93 66.15 -21.28
C ALA A 112 -3.55 66.17 -20.57
N LYS A 113 -2.62 65.48 -21.26
CA LYS A 113 -1.28 65.92 -21.75
C LYS A 113 0.02 65.60 -20.97
N LYS A 114 0.82 64.78 -21.68
CA LYS A 114 2.27 64.84 -21.98
C LYS A 114 3.33 64.55 -20.90
N ASP A 115 3.91 63.36 -21.05
CA ASP A 115 5.35 63.06 -21.22
C ASP A 115 6.37 63.81 -20.36
N LYS A 116 6.90 63.11 -19.34
CA LYS A 116 8.35 63.04 -19.09
C LYS A 116 8.75 61.65 -18.60
N LYS A 117 9.62 60.99 -19.37
CA LYS A 117 10.35 59.77 -18.99
C LYS A 117 11.17 60.03 -17.73
N GLY A 118 10.92 59.23 -16.70
CA GLY A 118 11.70 59.16 -15.47
C GLY A 118 11.67 57.74 -14.95
N MET A 119 12.82 57.08 -15.01
CA MET A 119 13.07 55.70 -14.61
C MET A 119 12.74 55.52 -13.11
N PHE A 120 11.65 54.82 -12.79
CA PHE A 120 11.24 54.50 -11.42
C PHE A 120 11.37 53.00 -11.18
N PHE A 121 12.34 52.62 -10.34
CA PHE A 121 12.40 51.31 -9.70
C PHE A 121 11.27 51.21 -8.67
N PRO A 122 10.37 50.22 -8.72
CA PRO A 122 9.48 49.95 -7.60
C PRO A 122 10.28 49.27 -6.50
N LYS A 123 10.35 49.94 -5.34
CA LYS A 123 10.84 49.39 -4.06
C LYS A 123 10.22 48.01 -3.83
N LEU A 124 11.05 46.97 -3.70
CA LEU A 124 10.63 45.75 -3.01
C LEU A 124 10.25 46.14 -1.58
N SER A 125 8.98 46.01 -1.25
CA SER A 125 8.54 45.96 0.13
C SER A 125 9.25 44.77 0.78
N ARG A 126 10.13 45.06 1.74
CA ARG A 126 10.76 44.06 2.59
C ARG A 126 9.65 43.43 3.43
N GLN A 127 9.09 42.32 2.97
CA GLN A 127 8.34 41.41 3.85
C GLN A 127 9.34 40.92 4.89
N SER A 128 9.15 41.33 6.14
CA SER A 128 9.80 40.73 7.30
C SER A 128 9.26 39.30 7.45
N SER A 129 9.80 38.37 6.67
CA SER A 129 9.75 36.96 7.04
C SER A 129 10.74 36.79 8.18
N ASP A 130 10.25 36.87 9.42
CA ASP A 130 10.94 36.37 10.61
C ASP A 130 11.13 34.86 10.46
N THR A 131 12.08 34.49 9.59
CA THR A 131 12.56 33.14 9.45
C THR A 131 13.73 33.08 10.40
N HIS A 132 13.47 32.66 11.64
CA HIS A 132 14.55 32.32 12.57
C HIS A 132 15.41 31.25 11.87
N LEU A 133 16.57 31.65 11.35
CA LEU A 133 17.56 30.73 10.82
C LEU A 133 18.03 29.86 11.99
N LEU A 134 17.61 28.59 11.99
CA LEU A 134 18.06 27.62 12.97
C LEU A 134 19.58 27.48 12.89
N THR A 135 20.24 27.42 14.04
CA THR A 135 21.68 27.14 14.10
C THR A 135 21.96 25.69 13.70
N LEU A 136 23.18 25.38 13.27
CA LEU A 136 23.58 23.99 12.95
C LEU A 136 23.44 23.05 14.17
N GLY A 137 23.64 23.56 15.39
CA GLY A 137 23.38 22.81 16.63
C GLY A 137 21.90 22.45 16.79
N GLN A 138 21.00 23.42 16.60
CA GLN A 138 19.55 23.19 16.67
C GLN A 138 19.05 22.25 15.57
N LEU A 139 19.62 22.32 14.36
CA LEU A 139 19.28 21.38 13.28
C LEU A 139 19.72 19.94 13.62
N ARG A 140 20.90 19.75 14.22
CA ARG A 140 21.37 18.44 14.68
C ARG A 140 20.50 17.89 15.81
N GLU A 141 20.14 18.71 16.78
CA GLU A 141 19.23 18.33 17.87
C GLU A 141 17.86 17.91 17.32
N ARG A 142 17.29 18.71 16.41
CA ARG A 142 16.05 18.38 15.72
C ARG A 142 16.15 17.07 14.95
N PHE A 143 17.28 16.84 14.27
CA PHE A 143 17.52 15.61 13.54
C PHE A 143 17.52 14.38 14.47
N GLU A 144 18.31 14.41 15.55
CA GLU A 144 18.37 13.29 16.50
C GLU A 144 17.02 13.07 17.23
N SER A 145 16.31 14.14 17.58
CA SER A 145 14.96 14.03 18.16
C SER A 145 13.97 13.38 17.20
N THR A 146 13.95 13.81 15.93
CA THR A 146 13.08 13.21 14.90
C THR A 146 13.46 11.76 14.66
N LYS A 147 14.75 11.45 14.68
CA LYS A 147 15.29 10.10 14.46
C LYS A 147 14.88 9.16 15.58
N TYR A 148 14.94 9.61 16.83
CA TYR A 148 14.45 8.85 17.97
C TYR A 148 12.94 8.55 17.84
N GLN A 149 12.13 9.56 17.51
CA GLN A 149 10.69 9.37 17.29
C GLN A 149 10.40 8.37 16.17
N TYR A 150 11.11 8.50 15.05
CA TYR A 150 11.01 7.58 13.92
C TYR A 150 11.34 6.14 14.34
N TYR A 151 12.48 5.90 15.00
CA TYR A 151 12.86 4.56 15.42
C TYR A 151 11.90 3.96 16.45
N PHE A 152 11.44 4.74 17.42
CA PHE A 152 10.48 4.25 18.41
C PHE A 152 9.16 3.84 17.75
N ARG A 153 8.59 4.72 16.91
CA ARG A 153 7.37 4.44 16.15
C ARG A 153 7.54 3.21 15.25
N LYS A 154 8.68 3.13 14.54
CA LYS A 154 8.99 2.03 13.62
C LYS A 154 9.11 0.70 14.35
N SER A 155 9.76 0.66 15.51
CA SER A 155 9.88 -0.56 16.31
C SER A 155 8.53 -1.13 16.74
N VAL A 156 7.60 -0.26 17.16
CA VAL A 156 6.22 -0.66 17.49
C VAL A 156 5.53 -1.28 16.26
N CYS A 157 5.51 -0.56 15.13
CA CYS A 157 4.84 -1.05 13.93
C CYS A 157 5.49 -2.33 13.37
N VAL A 158 6.84 -2.42 13.38
CA VAL A 158 7.57 -3.61 12.91
C VAL A 158 7.30 -4.81 13.80
N SER A 159 7.25 -4.65 15.13
CA SER A 159 6.92 -5.77 16.04
C SER A 159 5.54 -6.39 15.73
N GLN A 160 4.55 -5.54 15.43
CA GLN A 160 3.21 -5.96 15.02
C GLN A 160 3.24 -6.68 13.67
N SER A 161 3.99 -6.15 12.69
CA SER A 161 4.16 -6.79 11.38
C SER A 161 4.88 -8.12 11.44
N VAL A 162 5.94 -8.24 12.25
CA VAL A 162 6.69 -9.49 12.46
C VAL A 162 5.81 -10.54 13.11
N THR A 163 4.97 -10.15 14.09
CA THR A 163 4.03 -11.08 14.72
C THR A 163 3.08 -11.71 13.70
N ALA A 164 2.50 -10.90 12.81
CA ALA A 164 1.65 -11.42 11.74
C ALA A 164 2.44 -12.28 10.75
N LEU A 165 3.65 -11.86 10.36
CA LEU A 165 4.55 -12.63 9.48
C LEU A 165 4.85 -14.03 10.06
N VAL A 166 5.27 -14.12 11.32
CA VAL A 166 5.57 -15.40 11.99
C VAL A 166 4.32 -16.26 12.06
N THR A 167 3.18 -15.67 12.46
CA THR A 167 1.90 -16.40 12.53
C THR A 167 1.50 -16.96 11.17
N THR A 168 1.65 -16.17 10.11
CA THR A 168 1.34 -16.62 8.74
C THR A 168 2.31 -17.68 8.27
N PHE A 169 3.61 -17.55 8.53
CA PHE A 169 4.59 -18.55 8.14
C PHE A 169 4.36 -19.88 8.85
N LEU A 170 4.08 -19.87 10.16
CA LEU A 170 3.75 -21.07 10.93
C LEU A 170 2.49 -21.77 10.40
N ALA A 171 1.42 -21.02 10.14
CA ALA A 171 0.20 -21.58 9.57
C ALA A 171 0.44 -22.18 8.18
N MET A 172 1.29 -21.55 7.35
CA MET A 172 1.63 -22.07 6.04
C MET A 172 2.55 -23.30 6.13
N LEU A 173 3.50 -23.32 7.08
CA LEU A 173 4.38 -24.45 7.33
C LEU A 173 3.59 -25.66 7.81
N GLU A 174 2.64 -25.49 8.72
CA GLU A 174 1.75 -26.58 9.17
C GLU A 174 0.94 -27.19 8.02
N LEU A 175 0.51 -26.36 7.06
CA LEU A 175 -0.22 -26.81 5.88
C LEU A 175 0.64 -27.50 4.81
N HIS A 176 1.95 -27.29 4.82
CA HIS A 176 2.87 -27.74 3.76
C HIS A 176 4.10 -28.49 4.31
N GLU A 177 4.07 -28.94 5.58
CA GLU A 177 5.18 -29.67 6.23
C GLU A 177 5.56 -30.93 5.41
N ASP A 178 4.54 -31.56 4.80
CA ASP A 178 4.68 -32.76 3.97
C ASP A 178 4.69 -32.47 2.45
N ASP A 179 4.87 -31.22 2.01
CA ASP A 179 5.00 -30.84 0.59
C ASP A 179 6.45 -30.40 0.24
N PRO A 180 7.32 -31.34 -0.18
CA PRO A 180 8.70 -31.03 -0.55
C PRO A 180 8.82 -30.00 -1.67
N SER A 181 7.83 -29.90 -2.55
CA SER A 181 7.87 -28.97 -3.68
C SER A 181 7.72 -27.52 -3.21
N THR A 182 6.82 -27.27 -2.25
CA THR A 182 6.62 -25.94 -1.65
C THR A 182 7.80 -25.56 -0.78
N LEU A 183 8.30 -26.48 0.04
CA LEU A 183 9.45 -26.24 0.91
C LEU A 183 10.73 -25.96 0.11
N SER A 184 10.98 -26.72 -0.95
CA SER A 184 12.10 -26.50 -1.87
C SER A 184 11.98 -25.15 -2.58
N GLN A 185 10.78 -24.76 -3.01
CA GLN A 185 10.55 -23.42 -3.55
C GLN A 185 10.90 -22.33 -2.53
N TRP A 186 10.38 -22.40 -1.30
CA TRP A 186 10.67 -21.40 -0.27
C TRP A 186 12.16 -21.32 0.06
N SER A 187 12.86 -22.45 0.08
CA SER A 187 14.32 -22.50 0.25
C SER A 187 15.07 -21.77 -0.87
N GLN A 188 14.62 -21.91 -2.12
CA GLN A 188 15.32 -21.33 -3.29
C GLN A 188 15.02 -19.85 -3.52
N ILE A 189 13.75 -19.44 -3.42
CA ILE A 189 13.30 -18.10 -3.84
C ILE A 189 12.74 -17.24 -2.71
N GLY A 190 12.60 -17.83 -1.51
CA GLY A 190 12.02 -17.18 -0.33
C GLY A 190 10.52 -17.43 -0.16
N PHE A 191 9.98 -16.86 0.91
CA PHE A 191 8.56 -16.87 1.26
C PHE A 191 7.91 -15.53 0.91
N VAL A 192 6.98 -15.54 -0.04
CA VAL A 192 6.16 -14.36 -0.35
C VAL A 192 4.97 -14.26 0.61
N ILE A 193 4.74 -13.07 1.17
CA ILE A 193 3.61 -12.77 2.04
C ILE A 193 2.79 -11.59 1.49
N GLY A 194 1.53 -11.87 1.19
CA GLY A 194 0.58 -10.91 0.61
C GLY A 194 -0.31 -10.28 1.66
N TRP A 195 -0.11 -8.99 1.89
CA TRP A 195 -0.88 -8.15 2.78
C TRP A 195 -1.98 -7.41 2.03
N GLU A 196 -3.22 -7.64 2.44
CA GLU A 196 -4.40 -6.93 1.95
C GLU A 196 -4.80 -5.84 2.93
N SER A 197 -4.75 -4.59 2.48
CA SER A 197 -5.11 -3.42 3.26
C SER A 197 -6.47 -2.87 2.84
N LEU A 198 -7.37 -2.79 3.81
CA LEU A 198 -8.70 -2.17 3.66
C LEU A 198 -8.74 -0.75 4.26
N ILE A 199 -7.57 -0.20 4.59
CA ILE A 199 -7.38 1.15 5.13
C ILE A 199 -7.63 2.18 4.03
N SER A 200 -8.36 3.24 4.34
CA SER A 200 -8.50 4.37 3.42
C SER A 200 -7.19 5.14 3.35
N SER A 201 -6.76 5.49 2.15
CA SER A 201 -5.56 6.31 1.94
C SER A 201 -5.80 7.79 2.24
N GLN A 202 -6.77 8.12 3.09
CA GLN A 202 -7.26 9.49 3.28
C GLN A 202 -7.63 9.74 4.74
N GLY A 203 -7.58 11.02 5.12
CA GLY A 203 -7.94 11.48 6.46
C GLY A 203 -7.12 10.81 7.56
N LYS A 204 -7.77 10.44 8.67
CA LYS A 204 -7.11 9.86 9.85
C LYS A 204 -6.46 8.49 9.59
N GLU A 205 -6.91 7.79 8.54
CA GLU A 205 -6.41 6.46 8.17
C GLU A 205 -5.12 6.51 7.33
N TRP A 206 -4.79 7.67 6.74
CA TRP A 206 -3.57 7.83 5.93
C TRP A 206 -2.29 7.50 6.72
N ARG A 207 -2.19 7.97 7.98
CA ARG A 207 -1.03 7.70 8.84
C ARG A 207 -0.91 6.22 9.20
N MET A 208 -2.04 5.53 9.36
CA MET A 208 -2.06 4.09 9.60
C MET A 208 -1.54 3.33 8.38
N LEU A 209 -1.92 3.76 7.16
CA LEU A 209 -1.42 3.18 5.92
C LEU A 209 0.09 3.46 5.74
N SER A 210 0.51 4.69 6.02
CA SER A 210 1.93 5.10 6.01
C SER A 210 2.78 4.24 6.95
N ASP A 211 2.33 4.07 8.20
CA ASP A 211 3.02 3.24 9.19
C ASP A 211 3.10 1.78 8.74
N ALA A 212 1.97 1.22 8.31
CA ALA A 212 1.88 -0.17 7.90
C ALA A 212 2.78 -0.44 6.69
N TRP A 213 2.80 0.47 5.70
CA TRP A 213 3.66 0.35 4.54
C TRP A 213 5.14 0.26 4.91
N VAL A 214 5.64 1.21 5.71
CA VAL A 214 7.06 1.24 6.13
C VAL A 214 7.40 0.00 6.97
N ALA A 215 6.51 -0.41 7.88
CA ALA A 215 6.73 -1.56 8.75
C ALA A 215 6.72 -2.89 7.98
N ILE A 216 5.77 -3.07 7.05
CA ILE A 216 5.66 -4.28 6.24
C ILE A 216 6.84 -4.36 5.26
N LYS A 217 7.25 -3.25 4.64
CA LYS A 217 8.45 -3.22 3.79
C LYS A 217 9.71 -3.62 4.56
N CYS A 218 9.81 -3.24 5.83
CA CYS A 218 10.93 -3.64 6.69
C CYS A 218 11.04 -5.16 6.91
N LEU A 219 9.99 -5.95 6.62
CA LEU A 219 10.02 -7.40 6.75
C LEU A 219 11.02 -8.07 5.79
N GLU A 220 11.45 -7.40 4.71
CA GLU A 220 12.51 -7.87 3.80
C GLU A 220 13.85 -8.11 4.52
N ARG A 221 14.02 -7.54 5.71
CA ARG A 221 15.23 -7.73 6.54
C ARG A 221 15.22 -9.00 7.37
N PHE A 222 14.09 -9.71 7.39
CA PHE A 222 13.92 -10.95 8.14
C PHE A 222 14.06 -12.14 7.20
N SER A 223 14.53 -13.25 7.77
CA SER A 223 14.58 -14.55 7.12
C SER A 223 14.20 -15.60 8.14
N PHE A 224 13.60 -16.70 7.68
CA PHE A 224 13.32 -17.85 8.54
C PHE A 224 14.45 -18.86 8.46
N GLN A 225 14.71 -19.53 9.57
CA GLN A 225 15.53 -20.73 9.62
C GLN A 225 14.76 -21.82 10.36
N LEU A 226 14.54 -22.96 9.71
CA LEU A 226 13.96 -24.12 10.39
C LEU A 226 15.08 -24.83 11.16
N ASP A 227 14.86 -25.09 12.45
CA ASP A 227 15.86 -25.68 13.31
C ASP A 227 15.25 -26.71 14.27
N HIS A 228 15.73 -27.95 14.18
CA HIS A 228 15.24 -29.07 14.99
C HIS A 228 15.93 -29.18 16.37
N THR A 229 16.93 -28.33 16.63
CA THR A 229 17.71 -28.31 17.88
C THR A 229 17.16 -27.36 18.93
N ILE A 230 16.18 -26.52 18.56
CA ILE A 230 15.53 -25.56 19.45
C ILE A 230 14.11 -25.99 19.78
N SER A 231 13.60 -25.57 20.94
CA SER A 231 12.23 -25.86 21.39
C SER A 231 11.28 -24.67 21.29
N GLU A 232 11.80 -23.48 21.03
CA GLU A 232 11.05 -22.21 21.03
C GLU A 232 11.48 -21.35 19.84
N ILE A 233 10.61 -20.40 19.45
CA ILE A 233 10.92 -19.44 18.39
C ILE A 233 11.94 -18.43 18.91
N VAL A 234 13.05 -18.27 18.18
CA VAL A 234 14.12 -17.34 18.57
C VAL A 234 14.30 -16.29 17.48
N LEU A 235 14.43 -15.03 17.89
CA LEU A 235 14.85 -13.93 17.02
C LEU A 235 16.34 -13.65 17.25
N GLU A 236 17.16 -13.88 16.24
CA GLU A 236 18.59 -13.58 16.26
C GLU A 236 18.89 -12.35 15.38
N GLU A 237 19.62 -11.38 15.94
CA GLU A 237 20.21 -10.30 15.14
C GLU A 237 21.61 -10.73 14.70
N ARG A 238 21.87 -10.74 13.39
CA ARG A 238 23.23 -10.94 12.88
C ARG A 238 24.01 -9.65 13.06
N SER A 239 25.11 -9.73 13.83
CA SER A 239 26.07 -8.65 14.04
C SER A 239 26.83 -8.33 12.76
N VAL A 240 26.22 -7.53 11.90
CA VAL A 240 26.98 -6.58 11.08
C VAL A 240 26.78 -5.24 11.78
N ASP A 241 27.86 -4.47 11.91
CA ASP A 241 27.96 -3.24 12.67
C ASP A 241 26.65 -2.44 12.71
N HIS A 242 26.35 -1.82 13.84
CA HIS A 242 25.20 -0.91 13.99
C HIS A 242 25.25 0.30 13.04
N GLU A 243 26.24 0.36 12.14
CA GLU A 243 26.30 1.26 11.00
C GLU A 243 25.22 0.89 9.99
N GLY A 244 24.26 1.80 9.87
CA GLY A 244 23.03 1.67 9.12
C GLY A 244 23.17 1.31 7.65
N TYR A 245 22.01 1.09 7.04
CA TYR A 245 21.86 0.78 5.64
C TYR A 245 22.71 1.67 4.71
N VAL A 246 23.33 1.07 3.68
CA VAL A 246 23.81 1.81 2.52
C VAL A 246 22.75 1.68 1.41
N CYS A 247 21.87 2.67 1.28
CA CYS A 247 21.08 2.88 0.06
C CYS A 247 22.02 3.37 -1.06
N ILE A 248 22.30 2.52 -2.04
CA ILE A 248 22.96 2.91 -3.29
C ILE A 248 21.86 2.97 -4.36
N HIS A 249 21.56 4.18 -4.84
CA HIS A 249 20.69 4.57 -5.95
C HIS A 249 19.16 4.70 -5.71
N PHE A 250 18.68 5.96 -5.75
CA PHE A 250 17.29 6.33 -6.06
C PHE A 250 17.21 6.76 -7.53
N SER A 251 17.18 5.79 -8.43
CA SER A 251 16.50 5.93 -9.72
C SER A 251 15.31 4.98 -9.64
N TRP A 252 14.10 5.48 -9.87
CA TRP A 252 12.84 4.71 -9.78
C TRP A 252 12.74 3.54 -10.78
N ASP A 253 13.77 3.32 -11.59
CA ASP A 253 13.75 2.34 -12.68
C ASP A 253 14.56 1.08 -12.40
N TYR A 254 15.59 1.09 -11.55
CA TYR A 254 16.32 -0.14 -11.18
C TYR A 254 16.95 0.01 -9.79
N CYS A 255 16.34 -0.60 -8.78
CA CYS A 255 16.91 -0.68 -7.43
C CYS A 255 17.30 -2.14 -7.16
N THR A 256 18.60 -2.45 -7.22
CA THR A 256 19.12 -3.76 -6.84
C THR A 256 19.50 -3.70 -5.37
N TYR A 257 18.52 -3.90 -4.47
CA TYR A 257 18.79 -4.03 -3.05
C TYR A 257 19.49 -5.38 -2.80
N MET A 258 20.75 -5.36 -2.38
CA MET A 258 21.36 -6.53 -1.74
C MET A 258 20.95 -6.50 -0.28
N TYR A 259 19.79 -7.09 0.04
CA TYR A 259 19.30 -7.19 1.41
C TYR A 259 20.27 -8.06 2.22
N VAL A 260 21.05 -7.45 3.10
CA VAL A 260 21.72 -8.21 4.16
C VAL A 260 20.63 -8.62 5.13
N HIS A 261 20.26 -9.91 5.16
CA HIS A 261 19.33 -10.46 6.14
C HIS A 261 19.88 -10.21 7.54
N ARG A 262 19.33 -9.20 8.21
CA ARG A 262 19.81 -8.70 9.51
C ARG A 262 19.21 -9.49 10.67
N TYR A 263 18.02 -10.04 10.46
CA TYR A 263 17.30 -10.80 11.47
C TYR A 263 16.97 -12.21 10.98
N ILE A 264 17.25 -13.20 11.81
CA ILE A 264 16.89 -14.60 11.59
C ILE A 264 15.82 -14.98 12.61
N ILE A 265 14.68 -15.41 12.13
CA ILE A 265 13.61 -16.00 12.94
C ILE A 265 13.79 -17.51 12.85
N ARG A 266 14.31 -18.10 13.92
CA ARG A 266 14.47 -19.55 14.03
C ARG A 266 13.15 -20.17 14.47
N ILE A 267 12.67 -21.16 13.71
CA ILE A 267 11.42 -21.87 13.95
C ILE A 267 11.73 -23.31 14.34
N PRO A 268 11.24 -23.80 15.49
CA PRO A 268 11.43 -25.19 15.89
C PRO A 268 10.76 -26.16 14.91
N THR A 269 11.47 -27.22 14.51
CA THR A 269 10.91 -28.31 13.69
C THR A 269 11.17 -29.68 14.30
N LYS A 270 10.39 -30.69 13.92
CA LYS A 270 10.56 -32.06 14.44
C LYS A 270 11.80 -32.75 13.89
N GLN A 271 12.22 -32.38 12.68
CA GLN A 271 13.30 -33.01 11.93
C GLN A 271 14.09 -31.94 11.17
N ASP A 272 15.31 -32.28 10.77
CA ASP A 272 16.10 -31.42 9.90
C ASP A 272 15.51 -31.41 8.49
N MET A 273 15.09 -30.23 8.04
CA MET A 273 14.50 -30.03 6.72
C MET A 273 15.52 -29.50 5.70
N HIS A 274 16.74 -29.16 6.13
CA HIS A 274 17.84 -28.68 5.28
C HIS A 274 17.49 -27.54 4.29
N LEU A 275 16.56 -26.64 4.65
CA LEU A 275 16.08 -25.57 3.76
C LEU A 275 16.97 -24.31 3.73
N GLY A 276 17.97 -24.22 4.61
CA GLY A 276 18.78 -23.00 4.73
C GLY A 276 17.98 -21.79 5.24
N LEU A 277 18.36 -20.59 4.79
CA LEU A 277 17.65 -19.34 5.12
C LEU A 277 16.57 -19.06 4.09
N ILE A 278 15.33 -18.89 4.57
CA ILE A 278 14.17 -18.54 3.74
C ILE A 278 13.97 -17.04 3.83
N ALA A 279 14.35 -16.31 2.78
CA ALA A 279 14.15 -14.87 2.66
C ALA A 279 12.66 -14.50 2.64
N VAL A 280 12.28 -13.33 3.19
CA VAL A 280 10.89 -12.84 3.17
C VAL A 280 10.69 -11.82 2.05
N THR A 281 9.64 -12.00 1.24
CA THR A 281 9.20 -11.03 0.23
C THR A 281 7.78 -10.52 0.58
N PRO A 282 7.66 -9.38 1.27
CA PRO A 282 6.37 -8.79 1.59
C PRO A 282 5.82 -7.98 0.41
N VAL A 283 4.54 -8.15 0.10
CA VAL A 283 3.81 -7.31 -0.85
C VAL A 283 2.53 -6.80 -0.21
N VAL A 284 2.16 -5.55 -0.47
CA VAL A 284 0.97 -4.89 0.08
C VAL A 284 0.09 -4.38 -1.05
N PHE A 285 -1.15 -4.83 -1.09
CA PHE A 285 -2.17 -4.25 -1.96
C PHE A 285 -3.23 -3.57 -1.11
N THR A 286 -3.49 -2.29 -1.38
CA THR A 286 -4.37 -1.45 -0.58
C THR A 286 -5.52 -0.87 -1.40
N GLN A 287 -6.72 -0.97 -0.86
CA GLN A 287 -7.91 -0.33 -1.39
C GLN A 287 -8.87 -0.04 -0.23
N GLY A 288 -9.08 1.26 0.06
CA GLY A 288 -10.09 1.67 1.02
C GLY A 288 -11.49 1.29 0.54
N ILE A 289 -12.26 0.58 1.37
CA ILE A 289 -13.65 0.21 1.04
C ILE A 289 -14.71 1.04 1.78
N ASN A 290 -14.31 1.87 2.76
CA ASN A 290 -15.23 2.63 3.63
C ASN A 290 -15.78 3.92 2.99
N GLU A 291 -16.64 4.62 3.72
CA GLU A 291 -17.25 5.89 3.30
C GLU A 291 -16.26 7.04 3.17
N MET A 292 -15.18 7.07 3.96
CA MET A 292 -14.13 8.09 3.82
C MET A 292 -13.43 7.98 2.48
N GLN A 293 -13.24 6.76 1.97
CA GLN A 293 -12.78 6.56 0.60
C GLN A 293 -13.81 7.07 -0.41
N SER A 294 -15.11 6.80 -0.22
CA SER A 294 -16.14 7.34 -1.12
C SER A 294 -16.15 8.87 -1.16
N LEU A 295 -15.99 9.52 0.00
CA LEU A 295 -15.93 10.98 0.10
C LEU A 295 -14.68 11.53 -0.60
N ALA A 296 -13.53 10.90 -0.40
CA ALA A 296 -12.29 11.33 -1.04
C ALA A 296 -12.35 11.20 -2.56
N ASN A 297 -12.99 10.15 -3.08
CA ASN A 297 -13.20 9.97 -4.52
C ASN A 297 -14.08 11.09 -5.12
N MET A 298 -14.99 11.69 -4.33
CA MET A 298 -15.83 12.83 -4.77
C MET A 298 -15.10 14.18 -4.70
N VAL A 299 -14.11 14.33 -3.81
CA VAL A 299 -13.47 15.62 -3.49
C VAL A 299 -12.06 15.76 -4.11
N GLY A 300 -11.56 14.76 -4.84
CA GLY A 300 -10.33 14.87 -5.64
C GLY A 300 -9.05 15.07 -4.80
N SER A 301 -8.93 14.37 -3.67
CA SER A 301 -7.87 14.62 -2.67
C SER A 301 -6.57 13.84 -2.92
N SER A 302 -5.44 14.42 -2.50
CA SER A 302 -4.04 13.97 -2.72
C SER A 302 -3.64 12.59 -2.15
N GLY A 303 -4.42 11.96 -1.27
CA GLY A 303 -4.13 10.60 -0.75
C GLY A 303 -4.26 9.45 -1.78
N VAL A 304 -4.65 9.77 -3.01
CA VAL A 304 -4.62 8.85 -4.17
C VAL A 304 -3.19 8.40 -4.51
N GLU A 305 -2.22 9.29 -4.35
CA GLU A 305 -0.82 9.03 -4.74
C GLU A 305 -0.19 7.91 -3.91
N LEU A 306 -0.49 7.85 -2.61
CA LEU A 306 0.07 6.84 -1.72
C LEU A 306 -0.45 5.43 -2.03
N GLN A 307 -1.76 5.27 -2.24
CA GLN A 307 -2.33 3.97 -2.61
C GLN A 307 -1.67 3.45 -3.88
N SER A 308 -1.59 4.28 -4.92
CA SER A 308 -1.03 3.86 -6.19
C SER A 308 0.47 3.57 -6.10
N THR A 309 1.21 4.36 -5.33
CA THR A 309 2.63 4.11 -5.06
C THR A 309 2.84 2.75 -4.40
N ILE A 310 2.04 2.42 -3.37
CA ILE A 310 2.11 1.14 -2.65
C ILE A 310 1.78 -0.02 -3.61
N ASN A 311 0.68 0.08 -4.34
CA ASN A 311 0.21 -0.99 -5.24
C ASN A 311 1.20 -1.25 -6.38
N ASN A 312 1.75 -0.20 -7.00
CA ASN A 312 2.78 -0.33 -8.03
C ASN A 312 4.10 -0.90 -7.50
N ALA A 313 4.57 -0.44 -6.34
CA ALA A 313 5.80 -0.97 -5.72
C ALA A 313 5.67 -2.45 -5.35
N SER A 314 4.52 -2.85 -4.82
CA SER A 314 4.20 -4.24 -4.50
C SER A 314 4.08 -5.10 -5.74
N PHE A 315 3.46 -4.59 -6.81
CA PHE A 315 3.38 -5.30 -8.08
C PHE A 315 4.77 -5.54 -8.70
N LYS A 316 5.65 -4.54 -8.71
CA LYS A 316 7.06 -4.70 -9.13
C LYS A 316 7.78 -5.78 -8.30
N SER A 317 7.57 -5.80 -6.99
CA SER A 317 8.16 -6.82 -6.10
C SER A 317 7.65 -8.23 -6.42
N LEU A 318 6.36 -8.34 -6.73
CA LEU A 318 5.72 -9.60 -7.13
C LEU A 318 6.21 -10.09 -8.49
N GLN A 319 6.44 -9.18 -9.46
CA GLN A 319 7.06 -9.50 -10.75
C GLN A 319 8.47 -10.09 -10.57
N MET A 320 9.28 -9.51 -9.70
CA MET A 320 10.62 -10.04 -9.40
C MET A 320 10.55 -11.42 -8.74
N TYR A 321 9.62 -11.64 -7.81
CA TYR A 321 9.43 -12.95 -7.18
C TYR A 321 8.92 -13.98 -8.20
N HIS A 322 7.94 -13.63 -9.02
CA HIS A 322 7.42 -14.49 -10.10
C HIS A 322 8.48 -14.88 -11.11
N ALA A 323 9.37 -13.96 -11.49
CA ALA A 323 10.50 -14.26 -12.36
C ALA A 323 11.49 -15.27 -11.75
N LYS A 324 11.65 -15.29 -10.41
CA LYS A 324 12.41 -16.33 -9.71
C LYS A 324 11.64 -17.65 -9.69
N TYR A 325 10.33 -17.59 -9.41
CA TYR A 325 9.44 -18.75 -9.41
C TYR A 325 9.46 -19.52 -10.74
N LEU A 326 9.43 -18.82 -11.88
CA LEU A 326 9.53 -19.43 -13.20
C LEU A 326 10.88 -20.13 -13.46
N LYS A 327 11.94 -19.77 -12.73
CA LYS A 327 13.28 -20.36 -12.86
C LYS A 327 13.51 -21.57 -11.95
N THR A 328 12.68 -21.75 -10.91
CA THR A 328 12.78 -22.92 -10.02
C THR A 328 12.27 -24.15 -10.76
N SER A 329 13.17 -25.13 -10.92
CA SER A 329 13.02 -26.38 -11.67
C SER A 329 11.96 -27.30 -11.04
N ASN A 330 10.69 -27.05 -11.34
CA ASN A 330 9.53 -27.95 -11.13
C ASN A 330 8.24 -27.43 -11.82
N VAL A 331 8.30 -26.31 -12.54
CA VAL A 331 7.17 -25.77 -13.34
C VAL A 331 7.20 -26.29 -14.80
N GLU A 332 8.08 -27.25 -15.10
CA GLU A 332 8.32 -27.79 -16.45
C GLU A 332 7.20 -28.71 -16.99
N SER A 333 6.01 -28.75 -16.38
CA SER A 333 4.90 -29.61 -16.83
C SER A 333 3.55 -28.91 -16.99
N ASP A 334 3.47 -27.58 -16.89
CA ASP A 334 2.31 -26.80 -17.37
C ASP A 334 2.69 -25.31 -17.45
N SER A 335 2.85 -24.73 -18.65
CA SER A 335 1.78 -24.14 -19.49
C SER A 335 1.78 -22.62 -19.38
N THR A 336 1.46 -21.95 -20.49
CA THR A 336 1.19 -20.52 -20.66
C THR A 336 0.55 -19.86 -19.42
N ALA A 337 -0.31 -20.58 -18.69
CA ALA A 337 -0.91 -20.13 -17.43
C ALA A 337 0.09 -19.64 -16.36
N ALA A 338 1.25 -20.27 -16.19
CA ALA A 338 2.26 -19.84 -15.23
C ALA A 338 2.91 -18.50 -15.64
N HIS A 339 3.08 -18.27 -16.94
CA HIS A 339 3.65 -17.03 -17.47
C HIS A 339 2.66 -15.86 -17.41
N LEU A 340 1.37 -16.12 -17.68
CA LEU A 340 0.29 -15.12 -17.65
C LEU A 340 -0.29 -14.90 -16.24
N LEU A 341 0.34 -15.47 -15.20
CA LEU A 341 -0.14 -15.42 -13.82
C LEU A 341 -0.41 -13.99 -13.33
N LEU A 342 0.44 -13.06 -13.72
CA LEU A 342 0.39 -11.67 -13.27
C LEU A 342 -0.52 -10.78 -14.14
N ASP A 343 -0.94 -11.22 -15.31
CA ASP A 343 -1.62 -10.37 -16.29
C ASP A 343 -2.93 -9.76 -15.79
N PRO A 344 -3.83 -10.52 -15.11
CA PRO A 344 -5.06 -9.93 -14.58
C PRO A 344 -4.77 -8.85 -13.53
N LEU A 345 -3.77 -9.07 -12.68
CA LEU A 345 -3.35 -8.09 -11.68
C LEU A 345 -2.68 -6.88 -12.33
N MET A 346 -1.85 -7.10 -13.36
CA MET A 346 -1.19 -6.05 -14.13
C MET A 346 -2.21 -5.10 -14.74
N ALA A 347 -3.24 -5.64 -15.41
CA ALA A 347 -4.30 -4.85 -16.03
C ALA A 347 -5.04 -3.99 -15.00
N VAL A 348 -5.28 -4.52 -13.79
CA VAL A 348 -5.97 -3.80 -12.71
C VAL A 348 -5.08 -2.73 -12.07
N VAL A 349 -3.79 -2.99 -11.89
CA VAL A 349 -2.82 -2.01 -11.37
C VAL A 349 -2.64 -0.86 -12.36
N GLN A 350 -2.53 -1.16 -13.66
CA GLN A 350 -2.39 -0.14 -14.72
C GLN A 350 -3.66 0.71 -14.92
N SER A 351 -4.83 0.13 -14.68
CA SER A 351 -6.12 0.83 -14.76
C SER A 351 -6.57 1.43 -13.42
N GLU A 352 -5.70 1.43 -12.41
CA GLU A 352 -6.03 1.98 -11.10
C GLU A 352 -6.34 3.48 -11.23
N ASN A 353 -7.58 3.83 -10.88
CA ASN A 353 -8.05 5.20 -10.88
C ASN A 353 -8.40 5.64 -9.46
N ALA A 354 -7.77 6.73 -9.04
CA ALA A 354 -8.08 7.58 -7.91
C ALA A 354 -9.56 7.67 -7.50
N ALA A 355 -10.45 7.80 -8.50
CA ALA A 355 -11.86 8.08 -8.31
C ALA A 355 -12.72 6.82 -8.12
N ALA A 356 -12.17 5.62 -8.33
CA ALA A 356 -12.93 4.37 -8.31
C ALA A 356 -12.50 3.45 -7.17
N LYS A 357 -13.47 2.79 -6.52
CA LYS A 357 -13.19 1.69 -5.57
C LYS A 357 -12.92 0.41 -6.34
N ASN A 358 -11.75 0.28 -6.95
CA ASN A 358 -11.43 -0.91 -7.72
C ASN A 358 -11.00 -2.06 -6.80
N THR A 359 -11.97 -2.69 -6.12
CA THR A 359 -11.69 -3.80 -5.21
C THR A 359 -11.19 -5.06 -5.91
N ARG A 360 -11.21 -5.10 -7.25
CA ARG A 360 -10.65 -6.21 -8.03
C ARG A 360 -9.16 -6.36 -7.76
N ILE A 361 -8.42 -5.28 -7.48
CA ILE A 361 -6.98 -5.35 -7.20
C ILE A 361 -6.67 -6.27 -6.01
N LEU A 362 -7.50 -6.21 -4.96
CA LEU A 362 -7.37 -7.05 -3.78
C LEU A 362 -7.64 -8.52 -4.13
N LEU A 363 -8.67 -8.77 -4.94
CA LEU A 363 -9.04 -10.12 -5.36
C LEU A 363 -8.01 -10.76 -6.29
N GLU A 364 -7.45 -10.02 -7.25
CA GLU A 364 -6.40 -10.55 -8.14
C GLU A 364 -5.10 -10.79 -7.37
N ALA A 365 -4.68 -9.83 -6.54
CA ALA A 365 -3.49 -10.01 -5.68
C ALA A 365 -3.65 -11.21 -4.75
N SER A 366 -4.87 -11.44 -4.25
CA SER A 366 -5.19 -12.56 -3.38
C SER A 366 -4.95 -13.92 -4.03
N ASP A 367 -5.33 -14.03 -5.30
CA ASP A 367 -5.24 -15.25 -6.08
C ASP A 367 -3.80 -15.49 -6.53
N VAL A 368 -3.09 -14.44 -6.96
CA VAL A 368 -1.68 -14.51 -7.35
C VAL A 368 -0.80 -14.99 -6.20
N VAL A 369 -0.94 -14.40 -5.00
CA VAL A 369 -0.11 -14.79 -3.85
C VAL A 369 -0.34 -16.25 -3.46
N ARG A 370 -1.60 -16.74 -3.51
CA ARG A 370 -1.89 -18.15 -3.27
C ARG A 370 -1.31 -19.07 -4.34
N ARG A 371 -1.39 -18.69 -5.62
CA ARG A 371 -0.78 -19.43 -6.73
C ARG A 371 0.74 -19.54 -6.57
N LEU A 372 1.37 -18.53 -5.99
CA LEU A 372 2.79 -18.51 -5.66
C LEU A 372 3.14 -19.23 -4.34
N ARG A 373 2.18 -19.96 -3.73
CA ARG A 373 2.34 -20.67 -2.44
C ARG A 373 2.78 -19.72 -1.31
N GLY A 374 2.26 -18.50 -1.36
CA GLY A 374 2.55 -17.45 -0.39
C GLY A 374 1.54 -17.40 0.76
N GLY A 375 1.96 -16.75 1.85
CA GLY A 375 1.11 -16.46 3.00
C GLY A 375 0.17 -15.28 2.76
N ARG A 376 -0.99 -15.28 3.42
CA ARG A 376 -1.97 -14.18 3.32
C ARG A 376 -2.28 -13.54 4.66
N VAL A 377 -2.27 -12.21 4.65
CA VAL A 377 -2.70 -11.36 5.76
C VAL A 377 -3.75 -10.38 5.26
N THR A 378 -4.86 -10.24 5.97
CA THR A 378 -5.85 -9.19 5.72
C THR A 378 -5.99 -8.29 6.93
N TYR A 379 -5.87 -6.98 6.73
CA TYR A 379 -6.00 -6.00 7.80
C TYR A 379 -6.86 -4.80 7.43
N CYS A 380 -7.43 -4.22 8.48
CA CYS A 380 -8.06 -2.91 8.46
C CYS A 380 -7.74 -2.23 9.79
N LYS A 381 -8.32 -1.06 10.09
CA LYS A 381 -7.98 -0.27 11.29
C LYS A 381 -7.90 -1.13 12.56
N SER A 382 -8.97 -1.88 12.86
CA SER A 382 -9.08 -2.72 14.06
C SER A 382 -9.11 -4.23 13.77
N GLY A 383 -8.96 -4.65 12.51
CA GLY A 383 -9.00 -6.07 12.16
C GLY A 383 -10.36 -6.77 12.33
N LYS A 384 -11.43 -6.00 12.62
CA LYS A 384 -12.78 -6.47 12.98
C LYS A 384 -13.70 -6.49 11.76
N ASP A 385 -14.32 -5.35 11.44
CA ASP A 385 -15.50 -5.28 10.56
C ASP A 385 -15.15 -5.46 9.07
N ARG A 386 -14.35 -4.54 8.49
CA ARG A 386 -13.94 -4.62 7.07
C ARG A 386 -13.16 -5.90 6.78
N THR A 387 -12.29 -6.29 7.72
CA THR A 387 -11.52 -7.53 7.63
C THR A 387 -12.44 -8.76 7.57
N ALA A 388 -13.51 -8.81 8.37
CA ALA A 388 -14.51 -9.87 8.25
C ALA A 388 -15.16 -9.89 6.87
N MET A 389 -15.50 -8.72 6.31
CA MET A 389 -16.14 -8.66 4.99
C MET A 389 -15.25 -9.23 3.89
N SER A 390 -13.94 -8.93 3.94
CA SER A 390 -12.99 -9.43 2.94
C SER A 390 -12.66 -10.91 3.11
N VAL A 391 -12.36 -11.36 4.33
CA VAL A 391 -11.97 -12.75 4.57
C VAL A 391 -13.12 -13.71 4.27
N THR A 392 -14.35 -13.35 4.64
CA THR A 392 -15.52 -14.18 4.29
C THR A 392 -15.77 -14.23 2.78
N LEU A 393 -15.54 -13.12 2.06
CA LEU A 393 -15.64 -13.10 0.60
C LEU A 393 -14.57 -14.00 -0.03
N GLU A 394 -13.33 -13.89 0.44
CA GLU A 394 -12.22 -14.71 -0.02
C GLU A 394 -12.46 -16.21 0.24
N GLN A 395 -12.90 -16.56 1.44
CA GLN A 395 -13.24 -17.94 1.80
C GLN A 395 -14.36 -18.48 0.90
N ALA A 396 -15.40 -17.68 0.64
CA ALA A 396 -16.48 -18.08 -0.26
C ALA A 396 -15.96 -18.28 -1.69
N ARG A 397 -15.13 -17.38 -2.21
CA ARG A 397 -14.50 -17.53 -3.54
C ARG A 397 -13.70 -18.82 -3.64
N LEU A 398 -12.90 -19.14 -2.62
CA LEU A 398 -12.10 -20.37 -2.61
C LEU A 398 -12.97 -21.63 -2.52
N LEU A 399 -14.07 -21.58 -1.76
CA LEU A 399 -15.03 -22.68 -1.64
C LEU A 399 -15.76 -22.96 -2.96
N PHE A 400 -16.28 -21.93 -3.63
CA PHE A 400 -17.10 -22.14 -4.83
C PHE A 400 -16.28 -22.47 -6.06
N LYS A 401 -15.09 -21.88 -6.20
CA LYS A 401 -14.19 -22.31 -7.26
C LYS A 401 -13.83 -23.80 -7.14
N ARG A 402 -13.81 -24.36 -5.93
CA ARG A 402 -13.64 -25.80 -5.66
C ARG A 402 -14.86 -26.64 -6.07
N VAL A 403 -16.08 -26.15 -5.82
CA VAL A 403 -17.32 -26.87 -6.15
C VAL A 403 -17.52 -27.00 -7.66
N SER A 404 -17.02 -26.04 -8.44
CA SER A 404 -17.09 -26.07 -9.91
C SER A 404 -16.15 -27.10 -10.57
N GLY A 405 -15.36 -27.87 -9.81
CA GLY A 405 -14.42 -28.87 -10.35
C GLY A 405 -13.18 -28.27 -11.03
N VAL A 406 -13.00 -26.95 -10.96
CA VAL A 406 -11.85 -26.21 -11.48
C VAL A 406 -10.87 -25.99 -10.31
N ASN A 407 -9.56 -26.07 -10.53
CA ASN A 407 -8.61 -25.66 -9.50
C ASN A 407 -8.88 -24.16 -9.18
N PRO A 408 -9.13 -23.77 -7.90
CA PRO A 408 -9.46 -22.39 -7.52
C PRO A 408 -8.44 -21.32 -7.95
N LEU A 409 -7.26 -21.80 -8.31
CA LEU A 409 -6.07 -21.07 -8.67
C LEU A 409 -5.62 -21.39 -10.12
N HIS A 410 -6.45 -22.03 -10.95
CA HIS A 410 -6.19 -22.14 -12.40
C HIS A 410 -6.75 -20.91 -13.13
N LEU A 411 -6.05 -20.44 -14.17
CA LEU A 411 -6.55 -19.39 -15.06
C LEU A 411 -7.74 -19.95 -15.85
N LEU A 412 -8.94 -19.48 -15.56
CA LEU A 412 -9.91 -19.26 -16.63
C LEU A 412 -9.41 -17.99 -17.35
N GLY A 413 -9.38 -18.00 -18.68
CA GLY A 413 -8.53 -17.13 -19.51
C GLY A 413 -8.56 -15.62 -19.19
N ALA A 414 -7.60 -14.87 -19.73
CA ALA A 414 -7.38 -13.43 -19.50
C ALA A 414 -8.60 -12.50 -19.73
N THR A 415 -9.72 -13.04 -20.21
CA THR A 415 -11.00 -12.34 -20.47
C THR A 415 -12.10 -12.64 -19.46
N GLU A 416 -11.95 -13.62 -18.56
CA GLU A 416 -12.92 -13.79 -17.48
C GLU A 416 -12.73 -12.70 -16.43
N GLN A 417 -13.68 -11.78 -16.40
CA GLN A 417 -13.79 -10.82 -15.31
C GLN A 417 -14.05 -11.61 -14.01
N LEU A 418 -13.27 -11.34 -12.96
CA LEU A 418 -13.57 -11.82 -11.61
C LEU A 418 -14.97 -11.37 -11.20
N ASN A 419 -15.97 -12.18 -11.49
CA ASN A 419 -17.36 -11.94 -11.15
C ASN A 419 -17.72 -12.78 -9.92
N ILE A 420 -18.15 -12.09 -8.87
CA ILE A 420 -18.66 -12.75 -7.66
C ILE A 420 -20.12 -13.09 -7.93
N GLY A 421 -20.42 -14.38 -8.08
CA GLY A 421 -21.78 -14.85 -8.27
C GLY A 421 -22.66 -14.70 -7.03
N ALA A 422 -23.95 -14.95 -7.22
CA ALA A 422 -24.93 -14.87 -6.14
C ALA A 422 -24.68 -15.90 -5.05
N GLU A 423 -24.17 -17.09 -5.41
CA GLU A 423 -23.93 -18.18 -4.47
C GLU A 423 -22.71 -17.91 -3.59
N GLU A 424 -21.61 -17.40 -4.17
CA GLU A 424 -20.43 -16.98 -3.40
C GLU A 424 -20.78 -15.88 -2.42
N LEU A 425 -21.54 -14.88 -2.87
CA LEU A 425 -21.97 -13.80 -2.00
C LEU A 425 -22.93 -14.30 -0.91
N HIS A 426 -23.80 -15.25 -1.23
CA HIS A 426 -24.70 -15.87 -0.26
C HIS A 426 -23.90 -16.61 0.83
N ALA A 427 -22.93 -17.43 0.45
CA ALA A 427 -22.08 -18.13 1.40
C ALA A 427 -21.22 -17.17 2.24
N ALA A 428 -20.67 -16.11 1.63
CA ALA A 428 -19.99 -15.05 2.37
C ALA A 428 -20.91 -14.42 3.42
N ASN A 429 -22.17 -14.17 3.07
CA ASN A 429 -23.17 -13.61 3.98
C ASN A 429 -23.55 -14.57 5.12
N ILE A 430 -23.69 -15.88 4.86
CA ILE A 430 -23.86 -16.88 5.91
C ILE A 430 -22.68 -16.83 6.89
N MET A 431 -21.44 -16.78 6.40
CA MET A 431 -20.26 -16.66 7.26
C MET A 431 -20.19 -15.34 8.02
N ARG A 432 -20.68 -14.24 7.44
CA ARG A 432 -20.74 -12.93 8.12
C ARG A 432 -21.76 -12.93 9.25
N GLU A 433 -22.85 -13.68 9.13
CA GLU A 433 -23.94 -13.71 10.09
C GLU A 433 -23.75 -14.77 11.18
N PHE A 434 -23.29 -15.96 10.81
CA PHE A 434 -23.22 -17.12 11.69
C PHE A 434 -21.81 -17.72 11.82
N GLY A 435 -20.83 -17.22 11.07
CA GLY A 435 -19.46 -17.72 11.09
C GLY A 435 -18.59 -17.06 12.16
N ILE A 436 -17.39 -17.59 12.35
CA ILE A 436 -16.48 -17.22 13.45
C ILE A 436 -15.99 -15.76 13.43
N ARG A 437 -16.15 -15.03 12.32
CA ARG A 437 -15.70 -13.64 12.23
C ARG A 437 -16.56 -12.68 13.06
N ILE A 438 -17.84 -12.98 13.25
CA ILE A 438 -18.74 -12.15 14.08
C ILE A 438 -18.37 -12.25 15.57
N GLU A 439 -17.72 -13.34 16.00
CA GLU A 439 -17.19 -13.48 17.37
C GLU A 439 -16.12 -12.44 17.70
N ILE A 440 -15.35 -11.97 16.71
CA ILE A 440 -14.36 -10.90 16.92
C ILE A 440 -15.06 -9.58 17.22
N ALA A 441 -16.23 -9.34 16.60
CA ALA A 441 -17.05 -8.20 16.98
C ALA A 441 -17.54 -8.33 18.43
N ASN A 442 -17.98 -9.52 18.83
CA ASN A 442 -18.40 -9.76 20.20
C ASN A 442 -17.25 -9.56 21.22
N LYS A 443 -16.05 -10.08 20.93
CA LYS A 443 -14.88 -9.91 21.80
C LYS A 443 -14.44 -8.45 21.94
N ASN A 444 -14.54 -7.66 20.88
CA ASN A 444 -14.05 -6.27 20.88
C ASN A 444 -15.09 -5.27 21.39
N VAL A 445 -16.38 -5.47 21.10
CA VAL A 445 -17.45 -4.50 21.43
C VAL A 445 -18.63 -5.08 22.20
N GLY A 446 -18.52 -6.33 22.66
CA GLY A 446 -19.52 -7.01 23.50
C GLY A 446 -20.81 -7.39 22.76
N ARG A 447 -20.81 -7.40 21.41
CA ARG A 447 -21.99 -7.70 20.60
C ARG A 447 -21.65 -8.44 19.31
N TYR A 448 -22.54 -9.34 18.91
CA TYR A 448 -22.54 -10.04 17.61
C TYR A 448 -22.98 -9.15 16.43
N LYS A 449 -22.43 -7.93 16.34
CA LYS A 449 -22.78 -6.97 15.29
C LYS A 449 -21.57 -6.17 14.85
N TYR A 450 -21.36 -6.10 13.55
CA TYR A 450 -20.34 -5.24 12.95
C TYR A 450 -20.69 -3.76 13.17
N SER A 451 -19.67 -2.93 13.35
CA SER A 451 -19.81 -1.49 13.64
C SER A 451 -20.10 -0.66 12.39
N PHE A 452 -21.08 -1.10 11.60
CA PHE A 452 -21.66 -0.37 10.47
C PHE A 452 -23.09 0.03 10.82
N ASN A 453 -23.52 1.22 10.39
CA ASN A 453 -24.94 1.54 10.25
C ASN A 453 -25.42 1.39 8.80
N ALA A 454 -26.73 1.56 8.59
CA ALA A 454 -27.35 1.38 7.28
C ALA A 454 -26.75 2.28 6.18
N ILE A 455 -26.32 3.50 6.52
CA ILE A 455 -25.70 4.43 5.57
C ILE A 455 -24.28 3.96 5.24
N GLN A 456 -23.46 3.68 6.26
CA GLN A 456 -22.10 3.17 6.08
C GLN A 456 -22.08 1.87 5.27
N ARG A 457 -23.03 0.98 5.52
CA ARG A 457 -23.21 -0.26 4.75
C ARG A 457 -23.43 0.03 3.27
N LYS A 458 -24.28 0.99 2.90
CA LYS A 458 -24.53 1.35 1.49
C LYS A 458 -23.27 1.90 0.81
N MET A 459 -22.39 2.53 1.57
CA MET A 459 -21.12 3.09 1.07
C MET A 459 -20.04 2.02 0.81
N LEU A 460 -20.20 0.80 1.32
CA LEU A 460 -19.35 -0.33 0.95
C LEU A 460 -19.68 -0.80 -0.47
N PRO A 461 -18.68 -1.30 -1.22
CA PRO A 461 -18.94 -2.02 -2.46
C PRO A 461 -19.84 -3.23 -2.21
N ASP A 462 -20.69 -3.54 -3.18
CA ASP A 462 -21.79 -4.50 -3.05
C ASP A 462 -21.35 -5.86 -2.48
N ILE A 463 -20.24 -6.39 -2.98
CA ILE A 463 -19.67 -7.69 -2.56
C ILE A 463 -19.17 -7.71 -1.11
N TYR A 464 -18.91 -6.54 -0.50
CA TYR A 464 -18.46 -6.38 0.89
C TYR A 464 -19.59 -5.98 1.84
N ARG A 465 -20.84 -5.81 1.38
CA ARG A 465 -21.94 -5.40 2.26
C ARG A 465 -22.37 -6.56 3.16
N PRO A 466 -22.32 -6.42 4.50
CA PRO A 466 -22.84 -7.44 5.42
C PRO A 466 -24.37 -7.56 5.35
N PRO A 467 -24.97 -8.65 5.86
CA PRO A 467 -26.42 -8.73 6.07
C PRO A 467 -26.95 -7.66 7.04
N MET A 468 -28.18 -7.19 6.84
CA MET A 468 -28.79 -6.16 7.69
C MET A 468 -28.99 -6.62 9.16
N SER A 469 -29.13 -7.92 9.40
CA SER A 469 -29.19 -8.51 10.74
C SER A 469 -27.92 -8.30 11.56
N THR A 470 -26.78 -8.16 10.89
CA THR A 470 -25.44 -8.10 11.50
C THR A 470 -24.91 -6.69 11.74
N ILE A 471 -25.70 -5.65 11.42
CA ILE A 471 -25.29 -4.24 11.58
C ILE A 471 -25.93 -3.59 12.81
N GLN A 472 -25.37 -2.44 13.21
CA GLN A 472 -25.78 -1.66 14.37
C GLN A 472 -26.63 -0.45 13.98
N ASP A 473 -27.34 0.11 14.95
CA ASP A 473 -27.98 1.41 14.81
C ASP A 473 -26.93 2.53 14.70
N ILE A 474 -27.34 3.71 14.24
CA ILE A 474 -26.42 4.83 13.98
C ILE A 474 -25.62 5.19 15.24
N VAL A 475 -26.26 5.30 16.40
CA VAL A 475 -25.62 5.76 17.63
C VAL A 475 -24.57 4.74 18.09
N THR A 476 -24.94 3.47 18.21
CA THR A 476 -23.98 2.44 18.62
C THR A 476 -22.84 2.32 17.61
N SER A 477 -23.14 2.32 16.30
CA SER A 477 -22.12 2.15 15.25
C SER A 477 -21.01 3.19 15.31
N VAL A 478 -21.31 4.44 15.69
CA VAL A 478 -20.32 5.51 15.78
C VAL A 478 -19.46 5.36 17.03
N THR A 479 -20.08 5.03 18.17
CA THR A 479 -19.36 4.84 19.45
C THR A 479 -18.46 3.61 19.46
N ALA A 480 -18.89 2.49 18.89
CA ALA A 480 -18.18 1.22 18.88
C ALA A 480 -17.13 1.08 17.74
N ARG A 481 -17.03 2.10 16.86
CA ARG A 481 -16.13 2.10 15.70
C ARG A 481 -14.68 2.31 16.08
N ASP A 482 -14.44 3.13 17.10
CA ASP A 482 -13.10 3.47 17.58
C ASP A 482 -12.64 2.55 18.74
N SER A 483 -13.49 1.57 19.09
CA SER A 483 -13.19 0.42 19.95
C SER A 483 -12.78 -0.79 19.13
#